data_AF-A0A838Y1L2-F1
#
_entry.id   AF-A0A838Y1L2-F1
#
_cell.length_a   1.000
_cell.length_b   1.000
_cell.length_c   1.000
_cell.angle_alpha   90.00
_cell.angle_beta   90.00
_cell.angle_gamma   90.00
#
_symmetry.space_group_name_H-M   'P 1'
#
loop_
_entity.id
_entity.type
_entity.pdbx_description
1 polymer ?
#
loop_
_entity_poly.entity_id
_entity_poly.type
_entity_poly.pdbx_seq_one_letter_code
_entity_poly.pdbx_strand_id
1 'polypeptide(L)'
;LMLSRTCPEMVTELFRIEVPEINEDIIEIRGIARDAGSRSKITVKTNDGRIDPVGACVGMRGSRVQSVSGELGNERIDIIIFDDNPAQMVINSLAPAKVESIVMDEDSRSMELAVNEENLALAIGSRGQNIRLASRLVGWELNIISSNEAEAKERVVEAEFQAKLMDNLSIDEKEAEALIRGGFLTFDDVAYAEDGKLSSTMEIDDERAEEIKTAAADAALMEAMGEITQEESNLESLTELGFSEEEVETLVSNALKSKDDIAELAVDELLDVIKINEKKAADIIMKAREGWFN
;
A
#
# COMPACT_ATOMS: atom_id res chain seq x y z
N LEU A 1 -38.25 12.92 10.16
CA LEU A 1 -37.38 11.74 10.01
C LEU A 1 -36.50 11.98 8.79
N MET A 2 -35.17 11.99 8.95
CA MET A 2 -34.23 12.03 7.82
C MET A 2 -33.64 10.63 7.65
N LEU A 3 -33.60 10.13 6.42
CA LEU A 3 -33.09 8.80 6.07
C LEU A 3 -32.09 8.96 4.92
N SER A 4 -31.04 8.12 4.93
CA SER A 4 -30.08 8.03 3.83
C SER A 4 -30.02 6.61 3.30
N ARG A 5 -30.05 6.46 1.97
CA ARG A 5 -29.83 5.18 1.28
C ARG A 5 -28.40 5.06 0.72
N THR A 6 -27.59 6.10 0.89
CA THR A 6 -26.22 6.16 0.36
C THR A 6 -25.18 5.61 1.33
N CYS A 7 -25.54 5.37 2.59
CA CYS A 7 -24.62 4.85 3.60
C CYS A 7 -24.20 3.39 3.29
N PRO A 8 -22.95 2.99 3.54
CA PRO A 8 -22.49 1.62 3.30
C PRO A 8 -23.32 0.55 4.03
N GLU A 9 -23.81 0.85 5.22
CA GLU A 9 -24.60 -0.05 6.08
C GLU A 9 -25.91 -0.49 5.42
N MET A 10 -26.45 0.31 4.50
CA MET A 10 -27.61 -0.08 3.69
C MET A 10 -27.35 -1.38 2.93
N VAL A 11 -26.12 -1.61 2.46
CA VAL A 11 -25.73 -2.84 1.76
C VAL A 11 -25.78 -4.03 2.73
N THR A 12 -25.20 -3.88 3.93
CA THR A 12 -25.24 -4.90 4.99
C THR A 12 -26.66 -5.34 5.30
N GLU A 13 -27.55 -4.38 5.56
CA GLU A 13 -28.92 -4.68 5.95
C GLU A 13 -29.72 -5.35 4.83
N LEU A 14 -29.51 -4.94 3.57
CA LEU A 14 -30.15 -5.62 2.43
C LEU A 14 -29.65 -7.06 2.28
N PHE A 15 -28.35 -7.30 2.42
CA PHE A 15 -27.80 -8.66 2.40
C PHE A 15 -28.27 -9.51 3.57
N ARG A 16 -28.43 -8.92 4.76
CA ARG A 16 -28.99 -9.62 5.95
C ARG A 16 -30.45 -10.05 5.76
N ILE A 17 -31.21 -9.34 4.93
CA ILE A 17 -32.59 -9.71 4.56
C ILE A 17 -32.59 -10.79 3.47
N GLU A 18 -31.74 -10.64 2.45
CA GLU A 18 -31.74 -11.51 1.27
C GLU A 18 -31.02 -12.85 1.49
N VAL A 19 -30.02 -12.89 2.38
CA VAL A 19 -29.15 -14.05 2.62
C VAL A 19 -29.37 -14.59 4.04
N PRO A 20 -30.10 -15.71 4.21
CA PRO A 20 -30.36 -16.31 5.52
C PRO A 20 -29.08 -16.60 6.30
N GLU A 21 -28.02 -17.03 5.61
CA GLU A 21 -26.74 -17.35 6.22
C GLU A 21 -26.06 -16.12 6.88
N ILE A 22 -26.32 -14.90 6.39
CA ILE A 22 -25.88 -13.66 7.05
C ILE A 22 -26.81 -13.30 8.21
N ASN A 23 -28.11 -13.56 8.07
CA ASN A 23 -29.09 -13.32 9.14
C ASN A 23 -28.82 -14.16 10.39
N GLU A 24 -28.42 -15.42 10.17
CA GLU A 24 -28.08 -16.41 11.20
C GLU A 24 -26.63 -16.28 11.70
N ASP A 25 -25.90 -15.23 11.29
CA ASP A 25 -24.50 -14.95 11.63
C ASP A 25 -23.52 -16.11 11.29
N ILE A 26 -23.87 -16.93 10.29
CA ILE A 26 -23.01 -18.00 9.75
C ILE A 26 -21.97 -17.42 8.78
N ILE A 27 -22.38 -16.40 8.02
CA ILE A 27 -21.52 -15.59 7.16
C ILE A 27 -21.50 -14.16 7.71
N GLU A 28 -20.30 -13.61 7.81
CA GLU A 28 -20.08 -12.24 8.28
C GLU A 28 -19.61 -11.36 7.12
N ILE A 29 -20.21 -10.16 6.98
CA ILE A 29 -19.67 -9.11 6.11
C ILE A 29 -18.58 -8.36 6.89
N ARG A 30 -17.34 -8.45 6.42
CA ARG A 30 -16.15 -7.93 7.12
C ARG A 30 -15.76 -6.52 6.72
N GLY A 31 -16.15 -6.08 5.52
CA GLY A 31 -15.77 -4.78 4.99
C GLY A 31 -16.62 -4.40 3.79
N ILE A 32 -16.80 -3.09 3.61
CA ILE A 32 -17.57 -2.53 2.50
C ILE A 32 -16.86 -1.28 2.01
N ALA A 33 -16.55 -1.24 0.72
CA ALA A 33 -16.16 -0.04 0.00
C ALA A 33 -17.23 0.27 -1.04
N ARG A 34 -17.82 1.46 -1.00
CA ARG A 34 -19.03 1.80 -1.76
C ARG A 34 -18.95 3.15 -2.44
N ASP A 35 -19.23 3.14 -3.75
CA ASP A 35 -19.61 4.30 -4.53
C ASP A 35 -21.12 4.15 -4.86
N ALA A 36 -21.96 4.73 -4.00
CA ALA A 36 -23.41 4.50 -4.00
C ALA A 36 -24.07 4.74 -5.37
N GLY A 37 -24.93 3.82 -5.79
CA GLY A 37 -25.62 3.84 -7.08
C GLY A 37 -24.73 3.49 -8.28
N SER A 38 -23.45 3.18 -8.07
CA SER A 38 -22.51 2.82 -9.14
C SER A 38 -21.89 1.45 -8.92
N ARG A 39 -21.05 1.31 -7.88
CA ARG A 39 -20.34 0.08 -7.58
C ARG A 39 -20.00 -0.05 -6.09
N SER A 40 -20.15 -1.25 -5.55
CA SER A 40 -19.70 -1.63 -4.21
C SER A 40 -18.83 -2.87 -4.28
N LYS A 41 -17.86 -2.93 -3.37
CA LYS A 41 -17.12 -4.14 -3.03
C LYS A 41 -17.45 -4.51 -1.60
N ILE A 42 -17.89 -5.73 -1.37
CA ILE A 42 -18.14 -6.27 -0.03
C ILE A 42 -17.27 -7.49 0.20
N THR A 43 -16.79 -7.66 1.42
CA THR A 43 -16.01 -8.84 1.80
C THR A 43 -16.78 -9.70 2.77
N VAL A 44 -16.79 -11.00 2.51
CA VAL A 44 -17.53 -11.99 3.29
C VAL A 44 -16.59 -13.07 3.81
N LYS A 45 -16.80 -13.47 5.06
CA LYS A 45 -16.06 -14.56 5.72
C LYS A 45 -17.06 -15.54 6.33
N THR A 46 -16.70 -16.81 6.38
CA THR A 46 -17.38 -17.79 7.22
C THR A 46 -16.33 -18.64 7.92
N ASN A 47 -16.66 -19.10 9.14
CA ASN A 47 -15.83 -20.04 9.88
C ASN A 47 -16.21 -21.50 9.60
N ASP A 48 -17.31 -21.75 8.87
CA ASP A 48 -17.73 -23.10 8.47
C ASP A 48 -17.20 -23.43 7.08
N GLY A 49 -16.16 -24.27 7.01
CA GLY A 49 -15.53 -24.68 5.76
C GLY A 49 -16.42 -25.50 4.81
N ARG A 50 -17.65 -25.83 5.20
CA ARG A 50 -18.65 -26.49 4.32
C ARG A 50 -19.47 -25.48 3.52
N ILE A 51 -19.36 -24.19 3.84
CA ILE A 51 -20.18 -23.13 3.25
C ILE A 51 -19.29 -22.27 2.37
N ASP A 52 -19.72 -22.06 1.12
CA ASP A 52 -19.13 -21.06 0.23
C ASP A 52 -19.83 -19.71 0.47
N PRO A 53 -19.14 -18.72 1.09
CA PRO A 53 -19.76 -17.46 1.44
C PRO A 53 -20.10 -16.61 0.21
N VAL A 54 -19.32 -16.72 -0.88
CA VAL A 54 -19.62 -16.00 -2.12
C VAL A 54 -20.84 -16.63 -2.78
N GLY A 55 -20.86 -17.96 -2.92
CA GLY A 55 -21.97 -18.70 -3.50
C GLY A 55 -23.30 -18.44 -2.77
N ALA A 56 -23.29 -18.41 -1.44
CA ALA A 56 -24.46 -18.10 -0.63
C ALA A 56 -25.00 -16.68 -0.88
N CYS A 57 -24.12 -15.69 -0.98
CA CYS A 57 -24.51 -14.30 -1.21
C CYS A 57 -24.91 -14.01 -2.67
N VAL A 58 -24.33 -14.72 -3.64
CA VAL A 58 -24.69 -14.62 -5.06
C VAL A 58 -26.04 -15.29 -5.33
N GLY A 59 -26.28 -16.48 -4.75
CA GLY A 59 -27.48 -17.28 -4.99
C GLY A 59 -27.52 -17.89 -6.39
N MET A 60 -28.61 -18.61 -6.69
CA MET A 60 -28.77 -19.31 -7.98
C MET A 60 -28.72 -18.33 -9.15
N ARG A 61 -27.67 -18.43 -9.98
CA ARG A 61 -27.42 -17.53 -11.13
C ARG A 61 -27.40 -16.05 -10.74
N GLY A 62 -26.95 -15.72 -9.53
CA GLY A 62 -26.87 -14.33 -9.07
C GLY A 62 -28.19 -13.74 -8.59
N SER A 63 -29.23 -14.56 -8.37
CA SER A 63 -30.56 -14.06 -8.00
C SER A 63 -30.53 -13.16 -6.77
N ARG A 64 -29.78 -13.52 -5.74
CA ARG A 64 -29.75 -12.78 -4.46
C ARG A 64 -29.03 -11.44 -4.61
N VAL A 65 -27.82 -11.45 -5.17
CA VAL A 65 -27.06 -10.21 -5.42
C VAL A 65 -27.79 -9.27 -6.39
N GLN A 66 -28.54 -9.82 -7.35
CA GLN A 66 -29.38 -9.02 -8.25
C GLN A 66 -30.57 -8.38 -7.54
N SER A 67 -31.23 -9.07 -6.60
CA SER A 67 -32.28 -8.48 -5.76
C SER A 67 -31.75 -7.26 -5.00
N VAL A 68 -30.60 -7.41 -4.33
CA VAL A 68 -29.96 -6.32 -3.58
C VAL A 68 -29.53 -5.19 -4.51
N SER A 69 -28.91 -5.52 -5.65
CA SER A 69 -28.52 -4.53 -6.66
C SER A 69 -29.72 -3.71 -7.17
N GLY A 70 -30.86 -4.36 -7.40
CA GLY A 70 -32.11 -3.72 -7.79
C GLY A 70 -32.60 -2.69 -6.77
N GLU A 71 -32.52 -3.01 -5.48
CA GLU A 71 -32.86 -2.09 -4.37
C GLU A 71 -31.89 -0.90 -4.24
N LEU A 72 -30.69 -1.03 -4.80
CA LEU A 72 -29.67 0.02 -4.81
C LEU A 72 -29.59 0.77 -6.16
N GLY A 73 -30.60 0.63 -7.02
CA GLY A 73 -30.66 1.34 -8.30
C GLY A 73 -29.74 0.73 -9.37
N ASN A 74 -29.61 -0.59 -9.38
CA ASN A 74 -28.70 -1.36 -10.24
C ASN A 74 -27.22 -1.07 -9.96
N GLU A 75 -26.88 -0.80 -8.71
CA GLU A 75 -25.50 -0.70 -8.25
C GLU A 75 -24.76 -2.03 -8.48
N ARG A 76 -23.57 -2.02 -9.10
CA ARG A 76 -22.79 -3.24 -9.30
C ARG A 76 -22.15 -3.68 -7.98
N ILE A 77 -22.41 -4.89 -7.53
CA ILE A 77 -21.88 -5.38 -6.25
C ILE A 77 -20.90 -6.51 -6.53
N ASP A 78 -19.63 -6.31 -6.18
CA ASP A 78 -18.62 -7.36 -6.15
C ASP A 78 -18.61 -7.99 -4.75
N ILE A 79 -18.69 -9.32 -4.69
CA ILE A 79 -18.66 -10.08 -3.43
C ILE A 79 -17.34 -10.84 -3.40
N ILE A 80 -16.53 -10.54 -2.39
CA ILE A 80 -15.12 -10.92 -2.30
C ILE A 80 -14.93 -11.80 -1.06
N ILE A 81 -14.15 -12.88 -1.20
CA ILE A 81 -13.76 -13.69 -0.03
C ILE A 81 -12.77 -12.87 0.79
N PHE A 82 -13.10 -12.65 2.06
CA PHE A 82 -12.20 -12.02 3.00
C PHE A 82 -11.02 -12.96 3.30
N ASP A 83 -9.80 -12.41 3.26
CA ASP A 83 -8.59 -13.09 3.69
C ASP A 83 -7.86 -12.22 4.74
N ASP A 84 -7.22 -12.87 5.71
CA ASP A 84 -6.44 -12.16 6.73
C ASP A 84 -5.08 -11.67 6.17
N ASN A 85 -4.59 -12.29 5.09
CA ASN A 85 -3.41 -11.82 4.37
C ASN A 85 -3.78 -10.66 3.42
N PRO A 86 -3.21 -9.46 3.61
CA PRO A 86 -3.57 -8.29 2.81
C PRO A 86 -3.23 -8.46 1.31
N ALA A 87 -2.15 -9.17 0.96
CA ALA A 87 -1.83 -9.45 -0.45
C ALA A 87 -2.91 -10.32 -1.11
N GLN A 88 -3.37 -11.36 -0.41
CA GLN A 88 -4.46 -12.21 -0.91
C GLN A 88 -5.78 -11.44 -0.99
N MET A 89 -6.03 -10.55 -0.03
CA MET A 89 -7.19 -9.68 -0.02
C MET A 89 -7.21 -8.71 -1.21
N VAL A 90 -6.06 -8.15 -1.60
CA VAL A 90 -5.92 -7.32 -2.81
C VAL A 90 -6.20 -8.12 -4.07
N ILE A 91 -5.61 -9.32 -4.20
CA ILE A 91 -5.83 -10.22 -5.34
C ILE A 91 -7.33 -10.51 -5.50
N ASN A 92 -7.99 -10.87 -4.40
CA ASN A 92 -9.42 -11.16 -4.41
C ASN A 92 -10.26 -9.91 -4.78
N SER A 93 -9.83 -8.73 -4.32
CA SER A 93 -10.55 -7.46 -4.51
C SER A 93 -10.45 -6.89 -5.92
N LEU A 94 -9.36 -7.19 -6.65
CA LEU A 94 -9.13 -6.73 -8.02
C LEU A 94 -9.78 -7.61 -9.09
N ALA A 95 -10.36 -8.76 -8.70
CA ALA A 95 -11.09 -9.63 -9.61
C ALA A 95 -12.10 -8.84 -10.47
N PRO A 96 -12.14 -9.07 -11.80
CA PRO A 96 -11.55 -10.18 -12.54
C PRO A 96 -10.11 -9.98 -13.01
N ALA A 97 -9.47 -8.84 -12.71
CA ALA A 97 -8.10 -8.59 -13.14
C ALA A 97 -7.13 -9.53 -12.43
N LYS A 98 -6.19 -10.12 -13.19
CA LYS A 98 -5.15 -10.98 -12.63
C LYS A 98 -3.90 -10.17 -12.31
N VAL A 99 -3.43 -10.32 -11.07
CA VAL A 99 -2.18 -9.73 -10.58
C VAL A 99 -1.04 -10.74 -10.78
N GLU A 100 0.09 -10.29 -11.30
CA GLU A 100 1.26 -11.13 -11.57
C GLU A 100 2.25 -11.11 -10.41
N SER A 101 2.54 -9.92 -9.87
CA SER A 101 3.37 -9.75 -8.67
C SER A 101 2.87 -8.59 -7.82
N ILE A 102 3.23 -8.65 -6.53
CA ILE A 102 2.89 -7.65 -5.52
C ILE A 102 4.17 -7.35 -4.77
N VAL A 103 4.55 -6.07 -4.74
CA VAL A 103 5.57 -5.54 -3.85
C VAL A 103 4.85 -4.77 -2.75
N MET A 104 5.10 -5.12 -1.51
CA MET A 104 4.47 -4.47 -0.35
C MET A 104 5.49 -3.63 0.38
N ASP A 105 5.08 -2.43 0.77
CA ASP A 105 5.80 -1.57 1.70
C ASP A 105 4.94 -1.46 2.97
N GLU A 106 5.40 -2.10 4.05
CA GLU A 106 4.69 -2.13 5.32
C GLU A 106 4.74 -0.79 6.05
N ASP A 107 5.78 0.02 5.83
CA ASP A 107 6.01 1.29 6.52
C ASP A 107 5.09 2.39 5.98
N SER A 108 4.93 2.45 4.66
CA SER A 108 3.97 3.36 4.00
C SER A 108 2.57 2.75 3.87
N ARG A 109 2.40 1.48 4.23
CA ARG A 109 1.16 0.71 4.07
C ARG A 109 0.62 0.77 2.64
N SER A 110 1.54 0.63 1.69
CA SER A 110 1.26 0.68 0.25
C SER A 110 1.65 -0.62 -0.45
N MET A 111 1.01 -0.88 -1.58
CA MET A 111 1.33 -2.03 -2.44
C MET A 111 1.43 -1.60 -3.89
N GLU A 112 2.50 -2.02 -4.55
CA GLU A 112 2.67 -1.90 -5.99
C GLU A 112 2.35 -3.24 -6.66
N LEU A 113 1.43 -3.20 -7.62
CA LEU A 113 0.83 -4.35 -8.25
C LEU A 113 1.21 -4.39 -9.72
N ALA A 114 1.96 -5.40 -10.12
CA ALA A 114 2.27 -5.63 -11.52
C ALA A 114 1.15 -6.45 -12.17
N VAL A 115 0.65 -5.96 -13.29
CA VAL A 115 -0.36 -6.65 -14.10
C VAL A 115 0.06 -6.62 -15.57
N ASN A 116 -0.35 -7.64 -16.33
CA ASN A 116 -0.16 -7.58 -17.78
C ASN A 116 -0.98 -6.45 -18.42
N GLU A 117 -0.60 -6.05 -19.64
CA GLU A 117 -1.23 -4.93 -20.35
C GLU A 117 -2.74 -5.13 -20.56
N GLU A 118 -3.19 -6.38 -20.77
CA GLU A 118 -4.60 -6.71 -20.95
C GLU A 118 -5.43 -6.50 -19.66
N ASN A 119 -4.84 -6.75 -18.49
CA ASN A 119 -5.50 -6.59 -17.19
C ASN A 119 -5.36 -5.17 -16.63
N LEU A 120 -4.43 -4.35 -17.12
CA LEU A 120 -4.20 -2.99 -16.60
C LEU A 120 -5.48 -2.15 -16.58
N ALA A 121 -6.21 -2.11 -17.70
CA ALA A 121 -7.46 -1.37 -17.79
C ALA A 121 -8.57 -1.93 -16.87
N LEU A 122 -8.62 -3.25 -16.68
CA LEU A 122 -9.59 -3.92 -15.80
C LEU A 122 -9.29 -3.62 -14.32
N ALA A 123 -8.00 -3.67 -13.96
CA ALA A 123 -7.52 -3.50 -12.60
C ALA A 123 -7.75 -2.06 -12.12
N ILE A 124 -7.44 -1.06 -12.96
CA ILE A 124 -7.74 0.36 -12.70
C ILE A 124 -9.26 0.59 -12.69
N GLY A 125 -9.95 0.07 -13.70
CA GLY A 125 -11.39 0.28 -13.91
C GLY A 125 -11.74 1.71 -14.37
N SER A 126 -13.03 1.96 -14.61
CA SER A 126 -13.50 3.27 -15.10
C SER A 126 -13.16 4.38 -14.10
N ARG A 127 -12.34 5.35 -14.51
CA ARG A 127 -11.88 6.48 -13.66
C ARG A 127 -11.23 6.01 -12.34
N GLY A 128 -10.48 4.90 -12.38
CA GLY A 128 -9.84 4.34 -11.19
C GLY A 128 -10.81 3.77 -10.15
N GLN A 129 -12.08 3.57 -10.51
CA GLN A 129 -13.09 3.14 -9.52
C GLN A 129 -12.76 1.77 -8.91
N ASN A 130 -12.19 0.85 -9.68
CA ASN A 130 -11.93 -0.50 -9.18
C ASN A 130 -10.78 -0.50 -8.16
N ILE A 131 -9.64 0.09 -8.53
CA ILE A 131 -8.48 0.24 -7.64
C ILE A 131 -8.83 1.06 -6.39
N ARG A 132 -9.57 2.18 -6.52
CA ARG A 132 -9.97 3.01 -5.36
C ARG A 132 -10.93 2.29 -4.41
N LEU A 133 -11.82 1.44 -4.92
CA LEU A 133 -12.68 0.62 -4.06
C LEU A 133 -11.89 -0.53 -3.41
N ALA A 134 -10.95 -1.15 -4.13
CA ALA A 134 -10.09 -2.20 -3.56
C ALA A 134 -9.19 -1.63 -2.47
N SER A 135 -8.53 -0.49 -2.70
CA SER A 135 -7.70 0.21 -1.73
C SER A 135 -8.47 0.53 -0.45
N ARG A 136 -9.65 1.17 -0.56
CA ARG A 136 -10.54 1.44 0.60
C ARG A 136 -11.00 0.19 1.34
N LEU A 137 -11.20 -0.91 0.61
CA LEU A 137 -11.69 -2.17 1.19
C LEU A 137 -10.59 -2.91 1.96
N VAL A 138 -9.36 -2.89 1.44
CA VAL A 138 -8.19 -3.55 2.03
C VAL A 138 -7.57 -2.66 3.12
N GLY A 139 -7.71 -1.34 3.00
CA GLY A 139 -7.07 -0.37 3.89
C GLY A 139 -5.58 -0.17 3.59
N TRP A 140 -5.19 -0.31 2.32
CA TRP A 140 -3.82 -0.12 1.81
C TRP A 140 -3.87 0.79 0.59
N GLU A 141 -2.85 1.63 0.42
CA GLU A 141 -2.69 2.39 -0.82
C GLU A 141 -2.22 1.45 -1.92
N LEU A 142 -2.93 1.45 -3.06
CA LEU A 142 -2.64 0.51 -4.15
C LEU A 142 -2.18 1.30 -5.38
N ASN A 143 -1.02 0.93 -5.91
CA ASN A 143 -0.52 1.39 -7.20
C ASN A 143 -0.52 0.23 -8.19
N ILE A 144 -0.94 0.46 -9.44
CA ILE A 144 -0.95 -0.57 -10.48
C ILE A 144 -0.06 -0.12 -11.62
N ILE A 145 0.90 -0.97 -11.96
CA ILE A 145 1.83 -0.76 -13.07
C ILE A 145 1.80 -1.95 -14.02
N SER A 146 2.27 -1.74 -15.24
CA SER A 146 2.45 -2.85 -16.17
C SER A 146 3.65 -3.71 -15.76
N SER A 147 3.66 -5.00 -16.09
CA SER A 147 4.81 -5.88 -15.82
C SER A 147 6.11 -5.35 -16.46
N ASN A 148 6.02 -4.76 -17.66
CA ASN A 148 7.15 -4.12 -18.32
C ASN A 148 7.69 -2.91 -17.53
N GLU A 149 6.80 -2.15 -16.90
CA GLU A 149 7.17 -1.01 -16.06
C GLU A 149 7.77 -1.48 -14.73
N ALA A 150 7.27 -2.57 -14.15
CA ALA A 150 7.84 -3.18 -12.95
C ALA A 150 9.29 -3.65 -13.22
N GLU A 151 9.52 -4.37 -14.32
CA GLU A 151 10.88 -4.79 -14.74
C GLU A 151 11.79 -3.59 -15.07
N ALA A 152 11.24 -2.49 -15.56
CA ALA A 152 12.01 -1.27 -15.81
C ALA A 152 12.43 -0.62 -14.49
N LYS A 153 11.52 -0.51 -13.52
CA LYS A 153 11.82 0.02 -12.19
C LYS A 153 12.85 -0.82 -11.45
N GLU A 154 12.70 -2.15 -11.47
CA GLU A 154 13.64 -3.07 -10.84
C GLU A 154 15.06 -2.87 -11.38
N ARG A 155 15.22 -2.75 -12.71
CA ARG A 155 16.52 -2.45 -13.33
C ARG A 155 17.09 -1.09 -12.95
N VAL A 156 16.24 -0.08 -12.73
CA VAL A 156 16.70 1.23 -12.26
C VAL A 156 17.23 1.12 -10.83
N VAL A 157 16.48 0.45 -9.95
CA VAL A 157 16.89 0.20 -8.55
C VAL A 157 18.19 -0.59 -8.49
N GLU A 158 18.32 -1.66 -9.29
CA GLU A 158 19.56 -2.43 -9.39
C GLU A 158 20.73 -1.56 -9.86
N ALA A 159 20.55 -0.72 -10.87
CA ALA A 159 21.61 0.16 -11.37
C ALA A 159 22.01 1.25 -10.35
N GLU A 160 21.05 1.82 -9.62
CA GLU A 160 21.32 2.76 -8.53
C GLU A 160 22.08 2.10 -7.39
N PHE A 161 21.67 0.88 -7.00
CA PHE A 161 22.39 0.11 -5.99
C PHE A 161 23.78 -0.32 -6.47
N GLN A 162 23.94 -0.66 -7.75
CA GLN A 162 25.25 -0.95 -8.36
C GLN A 162 26.20 0.24 -8.20
N ALA A 163 25.72 1.47 -8.46
CA ALA A 163 26.50 2.68 -8.27
C ALA A 163 26.88 2.88 -6.79
N LYS A 164 25.92 2.69 -5.86
CA LYS A 164 26.17 2.75 -4.42
C LYS A 164 27.24 1.74 -3.97
N LEU A 165 27.20 0.51 -4.49
CA LEU A 165 28.20 -0.52 -4.18
C LEU A 165 29.60 -0.08 -4.63
N MET A 166 29.75 0.43 -5.85
CA MET A 166 31.05 0.90 -6.35
C MET A 166 31.60 2.07 -5.53
N ASP A 167 30.74 3.03 -5.16
CA ASP A 167 31.13 4.24 -4.43
C ASP A 167 31.56 3.93 -2.98
N ASN A 168 30.93 2.94 -2.34
CA ASN A 168 31.12 2.68 -0.91
C ASN A 168 32.06 1.49 -0.62
N LEU A 169 32.04 0.43 -1.43
CA LEU A 169 32.79 -0.81 -1.14
C LEU A 169 34.13 -0.87 -1.87
N SER A 170 34.48 0.16 -2.65
CA SER A 170 35.71 0.20 -3.45
C SER A 170 35.87 -1.04 -4.36
N ILE A 171 34.75 -1.45 -4.96
CA ILE A 171 34.69 -2.58 -5.91
C ILE A 171 34.51 -2.07 -7.33
N ASP A 172 34.88 -2.89 -8.32
CA ASP A 172 34.67 -2.57 -9.72
C ASP A 172 33.26 -2.91 -10.22
N GLU A 173 32.94 -2.49 -11.45
CA GLU A 173 31.62 -2.70 -12.06
C GLU A 173 31.26 -4.20 -12.16
N LYS A 174 32.24 -5.08 -12.39
CA LYS A 174 32.03 -6.52 -12.54
C LYS A 174 31.75 -7.17 -11.19
N GLU A 175 32.48 -6.76 -10.16
CA GLU A 175 32.28 -7.18 -8.79
C GLU A 175 30.88 -6.75 -8.29
N ALA A 176 30.47 -5.51 -8.58
CA ALA A 176 29.13 -5.03 -8.24
C ALA A 176 28.02 -5.79 -9.00
N GLU A 177 28.20 -6.06 -10.29
CA GLU A 177 27.25 -6.87 -11.07
C GLU A 177 27.15 -8.31 -10.53
N ALA A 178 28.27 -8.90 -10.10
CA ALA A 178 28.30 -10.22 -9.50
C ALA A 178 27.51 -10.27 -8.19
N LEU A 179 27.60 -9.24 -7.35
CA LEU A 179 26.83 -9.12 -6.12
C LEU A 179 25.33 -9.05 -6.39
N ILE A 180 24.88 -8.17 -7.28
CA ILE A 180 23.47 -8.04 -7.64
C ILE A 180 22.93 -9.36 -8.19
N ARG A 181 23.67 -10.00 -9.12
CA ARG A 181 23.30 -11.32 -9.66
C ARG A 181 23.30 -12.43 -8.60
N GLY A 182 24.12 -12.29 -7.56
CA GLY A 182 24.16 -13.17 -6.40
C GLY A 182 22.98 -13.00 -5.43
N GLY A 183 22.10 -12.03 -5.72
CA GLY A 183 20.93 -11.69 -4.90
C GLY A 183 21.26 -10.80 -3.71
N PHE A 184 22.39 -10.08 -3.75
CA PHE A 184 22.75 -9.10 -2.74
C PHE A 184 22.19 -7.74 -3.18
N LEU A 185 21.07 -7.32 -2.57
CA LEU A 185 20.31 -6.13 -2.99
C LEU A 185 20.38 -4.98 -1.98
N THR A 186 20.98 -5.22 -0.82
CA THR A 186 21.22 -4.23 0.23
C THR A 186 22.64 -4.34 0.79
N PHE A 187 23.14 -3.30 1.46
CA PHE A 187 24.44 -3.37 2.13
C PHE A 187 24.45 -4.41 3.26
N ASP A 188 23.32 -4.59 3.95
CA ASP A 188 23.17 -5.63 4.98
C ASP A 188 23.30 -7.04 4.39
N ASP A 189 22.73 -7.30 3.20
CA ASP A 189 22.88 -8.60 2.53
C ASP A 189 24.35 -8.94 2.30
N VAL A 190 25.17 -7.93 1.94
CA VAL A 190 26.61 -8.09 1.72
C VAL A 190 27.35 -8.24 3.05
N ALA A 191 27.09 -7.36 4.03
CA ALA A 191 27.76 -7.34 5.32
C ALA A 191 27.57 -8.64 6.11
N TYR A 192 26.37 -9.22 6.06
CA TYR A 192 26.02 -10.46 6.77
C TYR A 192 26.08 -11.71 5.89
N ALA A 193 26.60 -11.60 4.66
CA ALA A 193 26.81 -12.74 3.78
C ALA A 193 27.71 -13.81 4.43
N GLU A 194 27.43 -15.09 4.15
CA GLU A 194 28.39 -16.16 4.45
C GLU A 194 29.65 -15.99 3.58
N ASP A 195 30.84 -16.07 4.19
CA ASP A 195 32.12 -15.80 3.51
C ASP A 195 32.29 -16.67 2.25
N GLY A 196 31.97 -17.96 2.36
CA GLY A 196 32.05 -18.89 1.23
C GLY A 196 31.11 -18.52 0.08
N LYS A 197 29.93 -17.95 0.37
CA LYS A 197 29.00 -17.48 -0.66
C LYS A 197 29.57 -16.24 -1.34
N LEU A 198 29.99 -15.25 -0.56
CA LEU A 198 30.54 -14.00 -1.06
C LEU A 198 31.80 -14.22 -1.91
N SER A 199 32.78 -14.97 -1.39
CA SER A 199 34.02 -15.31 -2.09
C SER A 199 33.75 -16.05 -3.40
N SER A 200 32.78 -16.97 -3.42
CA SER A 200 32.41 -17.70 -4.62
C SER A 200 31.68 -16.84 -5.66
N THR A 201 30.85 -15.90 -5.22
CA THR A 201 30.09 -15.01 -6.08
C THR A 201 31.00 -14.01 -6.79
N MET A 202 31.97 -13.45 -6.07
CA MET A 202 32.86 -12.41 -6.58
C MET A 202 34.20 -12.95 -7.12
N GLU A 203 34.47 -14.25 -6.96
CA GLU A 203 35.76 -14.87 -7.30
C GLU A 203 36.96 -14.22 -6.57
N ILE A 204 36.76 -13.84 -5.31
CA ILE A 204 37.75 -13.18 -4.45
C ILE A 204 38.28 -14.10 -3.34
N ASP A 205 39.38 -13.69 -2.69
CA ASP A 205 39.90 -14.37 -1.51
C ASP A 205 39.22 -13.92 -0.21
N ASP A 206 39.45 -14.67 0.87
CA ASP A 206 38.81 -14.44 2.17
C ASP A 206 39.23 -13.09 2.80
N GLU A 207 40.44 -12.60 2.51
CA GLU A 207 40.92 -11.31 3.01
C GLU A 207 40.13 -10.16 2.36
N ARG A 208 39.97 -10.21 1.04
CA ARG A 208 39.17 -9.23 0.29
C ARG A 208 37.69 -9.30 0.64
N ALA A 209 37.16 -10.51 0.88
CA ALA A 209 35.77 -10.69 1.30
C ALA A 209 35.50 -9.97 2.64
N GLU A 210 36.39 -10.11 3.62
CA GLU A 210 36.27 -9.42 4.91
C GLU A 210 36.35 -7.88 4.79
N GLU A 211 37.22 -7.36 3.92
CA GLU A 211 37.28 -5.92 3.62
C GLU A 211 35.94 -5.41 3.07
N ILE A 212 35.36 -6.12 2.12
CA ILE A 212 34.09 -5.76 1.47
C ILE A 212 32.94 -5.82 2.47
N LYS A 213 32.88 -6.84 3.32
CA LYS A 213 31.86 -6.95 4.38
C LYS A 213 31.97 -5.82 5.40
N THR A 214 33.20 -5.44 5.77
CA THR A 214 33.44 -4.32 6.69
C THR A 214 32.96 -3.00 6.06
N ALA A 215 33.33 -2.75 4.79
CA ALA A 215 32.88 -1.56 4.08
C ALA A 215 31.36 -1.53 3.88
N ALA A 216 30.74 -2.69 3.62
CA ALA A 216 29.29 -2.81 3.53
C ALA A 216 28.61 -2.51 4.87
N ALA A 217 29.15 -2.99 5.99
CA ALA A 217 28.62 -2.69 7.32
C ALA A 217 28.71 -1.18 7.65
N ASP A 218 29.83 -0.53 7.30
CA ASP A 218 29.99 0.92 7.46
C ASP A 218 29.00 1.69 6.56
N ALA A 219 28.80 1.25 5.33
CA ALA A 219 27.84 1.85 4.40
C ALA A 219 26.39 1.68 4.87
N ALA A 220 26.01 0.49 5.35
CA ALA A 220 24.70 0.21 5.93
C ALA A 220 24.43 1.12 7.15
N LEU A 221 25.43 1.28 8.03
CA LEU A 221 25.32 2.19 9.17
C LEU A 221 25.15 3.64 8.72
N MET A 222 25.91 4.08 7.71
CA MET A 222 25.80 5.44 7.19
C MET A 222 24.44 5.70 6.54
N GLU A 223 23.88 4.73 5.82
CA GLU A 223 22.53 4.81 5.24
C GLU A 223 21.47 4.91 6.34
N ALA A 224 21.51 4.03 7.35
CA ALA A 224 20.60 4.08 8.49
C ALA A 224 20.71 5.38 9.30
N MET A 225 21.93 5.90 9.50
CA MET A 225 22.12 7.20 10.15
C MET A 225 21.54 8.35 9.32
N GLY A 226 21.70 8.29 7.99
CA GLY A 226 21.12 9.25 7.06
C GLY A 226 19.59 9.28 7.16
N GLU A 227 18.96 8.11 7.15
CA GLU A 227 17.50 7.97 7.33
C GLU A 227 17.04 8.56 8.66
N ILE A 228 17.69 8.22 9.77
CA ILE A 228 17.35 8.76 11.10
C ILE A 228 17.45 10.28 11.11
N THR A 229 18.52 10.86 10.55
CA THR A 229 18.65 12.33 10.51
C THR A 229 17.57 13.00 9.66
N GLN A 230 17.12 12.34 8.59
CA GLN A 230 16.05 12.85 7.75
C GLN A 230 14.69 12.75 8.46
N GLU A 231 14.42 11.65 9.18
CA GLU A 231 13.23 11.52 10.02
C GLU A 231 13.19 12.55 11.15
N GLU A 232 14.30 12.76 11.85
CA GLU A 232 14.43 13.82 12.87
C GLU A 232 14.15 15.20 12.26
N SER A 233 14.76 15.52 11.12
CA SER A 233 14.52 16.78 10.41
C SER A 233 13.06 16.95 9.99
N ASN A 234 12.41 15.87 9.54
CA ASN A 234 11.01 15.87 9.13
C ASN A 234 10.09 16.16 10.33
N LEU A 235 10.32 15.49 11.48
CA LEU A 235 9.58 15.72 12.73
C LEU A 235 9.81 17.12 13.30
N GLU A 236 11.05 17.62 13.26
CA GLU A 236 11.37 19.01 13.63
C GLU A 236 10.57 19.99 12.77
N SER A 237 10.48 19.75 11.45
CA SER A 237 9.73 20.62 10.53
C SER A 237 8.23 20.71 10.87
N LEU A 238 7.62 19.62 11.33
CA LEU A 238 6.22 19.61 11.80
C LEU A 238 6.07 20.38 13.12
N THR A 239 7.03 20.23 14.03
CA THR A 239 7.04 20.95 15.31
C THR A 239 7.19 22.46 15.09
N GLU A 240 8.00 22.88 14.12
CA GLU A 240 8.17 24.28 13.72
C GLU A 240 6.88 24.91 13.16
N LEU A 241 6.01 24.11 12.53
CA LEU A 241 4.69 24.57 12.08
C LEU A 241 3.73 24.85 13.25
N GLY A 242 4.07 24.42 14.46
CA GLY A 242 3.30 24.66 15.69
C GLY A 242 2.32 23.54 16.03
N PHE A 243 2.58 22.33 15.54
CA PHE A 243 1.91 21.12 16.03
C PHE A 243 2.47 20.72 17.41
N SER A 244 1.59 20.26 18.29
CA SER A 244 1.95 19.61 19.55
C SER A 244 2.37 18.15 19.31
N GLU A 245 3.05 17.54 20.28
CA GLU A 245 3.50 16.13 20.17
C GLU A 245 2.36 15.16 19.84
N GLU A 246 1.19 15.30 20.49
CA GLU A 246 0.00 14.48 20.19
C GLU A 246 -0.55 14.70 18.77
N GLU A 247 -0.48 15.93 18.25
CA GLU A 247 -0.89 16.25 16.88
C GLU A 247 0.11 15.65 15.87
N VAL A 248 1.41 15.71 16.14
CA VAL A 248 2.46 15.12 15.29
C VAL A 248 2.31 13.60 15.21
N GLU A 249 2.09 12.90 16.34
CA GLU A 249 1.85 11.45 16.31
C GLU A 249 0.64 11.08 15.44
N THR A 250 -0.42 11.89 15.50
CA THR A 250 -1.62 11.67 14.70
C THR A 250 -1.35 11.91 13.20
N LEU A 251 -0.57 12.93 12.87
CA LEU A 251 -0.17 13.24 11.48
C LEU A 251 0.70 12.11 10.90
N VAL A 252 1.73 11.68 11.63
CA VAL A 252 2.63 10.60 11.21
C VAL A 252 1.86 9.29 11.01
N SER A 253 0.90 8.99 11.88
CA SER A 253 0.02 7.81 11.74
C SER A 253 -0.87 7.85 10.48
N ASN A 254 -1.06 9.03 9.90
CA ASN A 254 -1.79 9.23 8.64
C ASN A 254 -0.83 9.53 7.47
N ALA A 255 0.43 9.11 7.57
CA ALA A 255 1.47 9.27 6.55
C ALA A 255 1.80 10.74 6.18
N LEU A 256 1.53 11.69 7.08
CA LEU A 256 1.96 13.08 6.97
C LEU A 256 3.20 13.28 7.85
N LYS A 257 4.38 13.15 7.25
CA LYS A 257 5.66 13.05 7.97
C LYS A 257 6.47 14.33 7.90
N SER A 258 6.23 15.20 6.91
CA SER A 258 7.04 16.37 6.63
C SER A 258 6.21 17.66 6.50
N LYS A 259 6.90 18.80 6.57
CA LYS A 259 6.31 20.11 6.25
C LYS A 259 5.72 20.17 4.84
N ASP A 260 6.34 19.50 3.87
CA ASP A 260 5.86 19.50 2.48
C ASP A 260 4.54 18.74 2.35
N ASP A 261 4.37 17.62 3.06
CA ASP A 261 3.10 16.88 3.10
C ASP A 261 1.96 17.80 3.60
N ILE A 262 2.24 18.62 4.63
CA ILE A 262 1.27 19.61 5.14
C ILE A 262 1.01 20.73 4.14
N ALA A 263 2.01 21.11 3.33
CA ALA A 263 1.86 22.15 2.30
C ALA A 263 0.96 21.69 1.14
N GLU A 264 0.90 20.39 0.85
CA GLU A 264 0.06 19.85 -0.22
C GLU A 264 -1.43 19.79 0.16
N LEU A 265 -1.75 19.68 1.45
CA LEU A 265 -3.12 19.53 1.93
C LEU A 265 -4.01 20.75 1.70
N ALA A 266 -5.30 20.47 1.51
CA ALA A 266 -6.37 21.43 1.70
C ALA A 266 -6.77 21.54 3.18
N VAL A 267 -7.48 22.63 3.52
CA VAL A 267 -7.86 22.93 4.92
C VAL A 267 -8.81 21.86 5.47
N ASP A 268 -9.75 21.40 4.66
CA ASP A 268 -10.68 20.32 4.99
C ASP A 268 -9.95 18.99 5.20
N GLU A 269 -8.98 18.65 4.36
CA GLU A 269 -8.18 17.43 4.50
C GLU A 269 -7.39 17.41 5.83
N LEU A 270 -6.78 18.52 6.22
CA LEU A 270 -6.09 18.60 7.50
C LEU A 270 -7.04 18.50 8.70
N LEU A 271 -8.26 19.04 8.59
CA LEU A 271 -9.28 18.97 9.62
C LEU A 271 -9.87 17.55 9.81
N ASP A 272 -9.84 16.74 8.75
CA ASP A 272 -10.25 15.33 8.82
C ASP A 272 -9.22 14.48 9.58
N VAL A 273 -7.94 14.88 9.58
CA VAL A 273 -6.85 14.18 10.27
C VAL A 273 -6.71 14.63 11.73
N ILE A 274 -6.70 15.94 11.99
CA ILE A 274 -6.50 16.50 13.33
C ILE A 274 -7.59 17.50 13.72
N LYS A 275 -8.00 17.44 15.00
CA LYS A 275 -9.07 18.30 15.55
C LYS A 275 -8.58 19.70 15.89
N ILE A 276 -8.30 20.49 14.87
CA ILE A 276 -7.95 21.91 15.00
C ILE A 276 -9.07 22.82 14.47
N ASN A 277 -8.94 24.12 14.67
CA ASN A 277 -9.89 25.07 14.09
C ASN A 277 -9.47 25.43 12.65
N GLU A 278 -10.44 25.72 11.79
CA GLU A 278 -10.25 26.00 10.36
C GLU A 278 -9.24 27.13 10.09
N LYS A 279 -9.24 28.16 10.95
CA LYS A 279 -8.29 29.27 10.84
C LYS A 279 -6.85 28.83 11.13
N LYS A 280 -6.63 28.06 12.20
CA LYS A 280 -5.33 27.48 12.58
C LYS A 280 -4.83 26.54 11.47
N ALA A 281 -5.72 25.72 10.90
CA ALA A 281 -5.40 24.84 9.77
C ALA A 281 -4.92 25.65 8.55
N ALA A 282 -5.68 26.69 8.16
CA ALA A 282 -5.30 27.56 7.04
C ALA A 282 -3.97 28.30 7.28
N ASP A 283 -3.75 28.83 8.50
CA ASP A 283 -2.51 29.54 8.86
C ASP A 283 -1.30 28.59 8.82
N ILE A 284 -1.44 27.34 9.29
CA ILE A 284 -0.37 26.34 9.26
C ILE A 284 -0.03 25.92 7.84
N ILE A 285 -1.04 25.62 7.00
CA ILE A 285 -0.82 25.24 5.60
C ILE A 285 -0.14 26.38 4.84
N MET A 286 -0.55 27.63 5.08
CA MET A 286 0.12 28.79 4.48
C MET A 286 1.57 28.94 4.94
N LYS A 287 1.86 28.69 6.22
CA LYS A 287 3.23 28.68 6.76
C LYS A 287 4.07 27.54 6.18
N ALA A 288 3.46 26.38 5.93
CA ALA A 288 4.11 25.26 5.25
C ALA A 288 4.51 25.64 3.81
N ARG A 289 3.62 26.34 3.09
CA ARG A 289 3.84 26.82 1.71
C ARG A 289 4.78 28.03 1.57
N GLU A 290 5.24 28.64 2.67
CA GLU A 290 6.05 29.87 2.62
C GLU A 290 7.31 29.71 1.75
N GLY A 291 7.87 28.49 1.68
CA GLY A 291 9.01 28.16 0.83
C GLY A 291 8.71 28.11 -0.68
N TRP A 292 7.46 27.97 -1.10
CA TRP A 292 7.07 27.89 -2.51
C TRP A 292 6.93 29.27 -3.18
N PHE A 293 6.87 30.33 -2.38
CA PHE A 293 6.70 31.71 -2.85
C PHE A 293 8.03 32.49 -2.96
N ASN A 294 9.16 31.84 -2.66
CA ASN A 294 10.53 32.39 -2.78
C ASN A 294 11.27 31.74 -3.96
#